data_AF-A0A7Y4ZGY2-F1
#
_entry.id   AF-A0A7Y4ZGY2-F1
#
_cell.length_a   1.000
_cell.length_b   1.000
_cell.length_c   1.000
_cell.angle_alpha   90.00
_cell.angle_beta   90.00
_cell.angle_gamma   90.00
#
_symmetry.space_group_name_H-M   'P 1'
#
loop_
_entity.id
_entity.type
_entity.pdbx_description
1 polymer ?
#
loop_
_entity_poly.entity_id
_entity_poly.type
_entity_poly.pdbx_seq_one_letter_code
_entity_poly.pdbx_strand_id
1 'polypeptide(L)'
;MGVPTPAPAPDGARSAKNGGPATRAPVIIYQGDLRMMADEDAIPKTIDKVIDVAESLGGHLAGRKDQSVQIKVPSAGFREAMTKIEALGGVVGRSVTADDVSEEFHDLEVQLGNLRATRTRLQEFLGKATGIADMLTVEHELERVGKEIDRIEGRLEFLRTRATMSLISVAMSAKPKVAAPIVATPTPTPPPPARRASVDLPIPWVSELGIDPLMSLRK
;
A
#
# COMPACT_ATOMS: atom_id res chain seq x y z
N MET A 1 -16.92 -51.68 60.05
CA MET A 1 -16.69 -50.43 59.29
C MET A 1 -15.23 -50.39 58.90
N GLY A 2 -14.91 -50.56 57.61
CA GLY A 2 -13.52 -50.54 57.13
C GLY A 2 -13.32 -51.43 55.90
N VAL A 3 -13.84 -50.99 54.75
CA VAL A 3 -13.48 -51.55 53.45
C VAL A 3 -12.16 -50.88 53.02
N PRO A 4 -11.13 -51.63 52.58
CA PRO A 4 -9.90 -51.02 52.06
C PRO A 4 -10.13 -50.42 50.66
N THR A 5 -9.73 -49.17 50.49
CA THR A 5 -9.68 -48.44 49.21
C THR A 5 -8.59 -49.03 48.31
N PRO A 6 -8.85 -49.33 47.03
CA PRO A 6 -7.80 -49.72 46.09
C PRO A 6 -6.96 -48.51 45.66
N ALA A 7 -5.65 -48.74 45.57
CA ALA A 7 -4.64 -47.80 45.11
C ALA A 7 -4.85 -47.37 43.64
N PRO A 8 -4.50 -46.13 43.26
CA PRO A 8 -4.56 -45.69 41.87
C PRO A 8 -3.43 -46.31 41.04
N ALA A 9 -3.77 -46.77 39.84
CA ALA A 9 -2.83 -47.24 38.82
C ALA A 9 -1.96 -46.09 38.29
N PRO A 10 -0.75 -46.36 37.79
CA PRO A 10 0.08 -45.35 37.15
C PRO A 10 -0.40 -45.13 35.72
N ASP A 11 -1.02 -43.97 35.46
CA ASP A 11 -1.27 -43.51 34.09
C ASP A 11 0.08 -43.16 33.44
N GLY A 12 0.53 -44.05 32.56
CA GLY A 12 1.62 -43.81 31.63
C GLY A 12 1.23 -42.72 30.64
N ALA A 13 1.39 -41.46 31.04
CA ALA A 13 1.42 -40.33 30.13
C ALA A 13 2.67 -40.47 29.24
N ARG A 14 2.46 -41.00 28.03
CA ARG A 14 3.40 -40.86 26.91
C ARG A 14 3.72 -39.38 26.79
N SER A 15 4.91 -39.02 27.23
CA SER A 15 5.52 -37.73 26.95
C SER A 15 5.71 -37.63 25.44
N ALA A 16 4.72 -37.07 24.75
CA ALA A 16 4.89 -36.57 23.40
C ALA A 16 5.95 -35.47 23.50
N LYS A 17 7.15 -35.79 23.04
CA LYS A 17 8.19 -34.81 22.73
C LYS A 17 7.61 -33.82 21.71
N ASN A 18 6.98 -32.76 22.19
CA ASN A 18 6.80 -31.55 21.43
C ASN A 18 8.18 -30.92 21.28
N GLY A 19 8.88 -31.29 20.21
CA GLY A 19 9.92 -30.43 19.67
C GLY A 19 9.24 -29.11 19.31
N GLY A 20 9.45 -28.09 20.14
CA GLY A 20 8.97 -26.75 19.83
C GLY A 20 9.48 -26.34 18.45
N PRO A 21 8.66 -25.64 17.63
CA PRO A 21 9.12 -25.22 16.32
C PRO A 21 10.37 -24.36 16.51
N ALA A 22 11.46 -24.75 15.84
CA ALA A 22 12.62 -23.89 15.71
C ALA A 22 12.10 -22.53 15.21
N THR A 23 12.23 -21.49 16.03
CA THR A 23 11.79 -20.14 15.69
C THR A 23 12.60 -19.68 14.48
N ARG A 24 12.07 -19.96 13.29
CA ARG A 24 12.61 -19.44 12.04
C ARG A 24 12.39 -17.94 12.02
N ALA A 25 13.36 -17.22 11.48
CA ALA A 25 13.24 -15.78 11.29
C ALA A 25 12.03 -15.51 10.38
N PRO A 26 11.13 -14.58 10.76
CA PRO A 26 9.94 -14.28 9.97
C PRO A 26 10.33 -13.61 8.66
N VAL A 27 9.62 -13.93 7.59
CA VAL A 27 9.77 -13.31 6.27
C VAL A 27 8.75 -12.19 6.16
N ILE A 28 9.20 -10.96 6.43
CA ILE A 28 8.34 -9.77 6.46
C ILE A 28 8.75 -8.81 5.35
N ILE A 29 7.78 -8.36 4.56
CA ILE A 29 7.95 -7.33 3.54
C ILE A 29 7.50 -6.00 4.11
N TYR A 30 8.41 -5.02 4.16
CA TYR A 30 8.07 -3.65 4.54
C TYR A 30 7.94 -2.75 3.31
N GLN A 31 6.88 -1.95 3.31
CA GLN A 31 6.67 -0.87 2.36
C GLN A 31 6.29 0.42 3.10
N GLY A 32 6.92 1.52 2.71
CA GLY A 32 6.64 2.85 3.25
C GLY A 32 6.22 3.81 2.16
N ASP A 33 5.18 4.59 2.41
CA ASP A 33 4.75 5.68 1.55
C ASP A 33 4.71 6.97 2.38
N LEU A 34 5.46 7.99 1.96
CA LEU A 34 5.43 9.33 2.55
C LEU A 34 4.91 10.33 1.54
N ARG A 35 4.06 11.23 2.04
CA ARG A 35 3.69 12.47 1.37
C ARG A 35 4.26 13.63 2.17
N MET A 36 5.08 14.43 1.52
CA MET A 36 5.77 15.56 2.13
C MET A 36 5.43 16.85 1.39
N MET A 37 5.41 17.95 2.14
CA MET A 37 5.33 19.29 1.59
C MET A 37 6.66 20.01 1.77
N ALA A 38 7.14 20.59 0.68
CA ALA A 38 8.31 21.45 0.66
C ALA A 38 8.03 22.68 -0.20
N ASP A 39 8.88 23.69 -0.03
CA ASP A 39 8.90 24.83 -0.94
C ASP A 39 9.38 24.37 -2.33
N GLU A 40 8.85 24.94 -3.41
CA GLU A 40 9.07 24.44 -4.77
C GLU A 40 10.56 24.34 -5.14
N ASP A 41 11.34 25.36 -4.78
CA ASP A 41 12.80 25.40 -4.99
C ASP A 41 13.59 24.37 -4.15
N ALA A 42 12.98 23.86 -3.07
CA ALA A 42 13.58 22.92 -2.14
C ALA A 42 13.28 21.45 -2.47
N ILE A 43 12.29 21.17 -3.33
CA ILE A 43 11.90 19.80 -3.71
C ILE A 43 13.09 19.01 -4.29
N PRO A 44 13.83 19.51 -5.30
CA PRO A 44 14.91 18.73 -5.90
C PRO A 44 16.01 18.38 -4.88
N LYS A 45 16.40 19.36 -4.05
CA LYS A 45 17.43 19.19 -3.00
C LYS A 45 16.99 18.20 -1.92
N THR A 46 15.70 18.16 -1.61
CA THR A 46 15.17 17.23 -0.61
C THR A 46 15.17 15.81 -1.17
N ILE A 47 14.81 15.63 -2.45
CA ILE A 47 14.91 14.33 -3.13
C ILE A 47 16.36 13.83 -3.12
N ASP A 48 17.34 14.68 -3.41
CA ASP A 48 18.76 14.29 -3.37
C ASP A 48 19.16 13.81 -1.96
N LYS A 49 18.77 14.54 -0.90
CA LYS A 49 19.01 14.12 0.49
C LYS A 49 18.35 12.79 0.84
N VAL A 50 17.16 12.50 0.31
CA VAL A 50 16.48 11.21 0.51
C VAL A 50 17.31 10.08 -0.09
N ILE A 51 17.91 10.31 -1.26
CA ILE A 51 18.80 9.34 -1.92
C ILE A 51 20.06 9.13 -1.07
N ASP A 52 20.69 10.21 -0.59
CA ASP A 52 21.87 10.14 0.27
C ASP A 52 21.59 9.34 1.56
N VAL A 53 20.42 9.55 2.18
CA VAL A 53 20.00 8.77 3.36
C VAL A 53 19.87 7.28 3.01
N ALA A 54 19.26 6.96 1.88
CA ALA A 54 19.14 5.58 1.42
C ALA A 54 20.51 4.92 1.24
N GLU A 55 21.42 5.59 0.52
CA GLU A 55 22.78 5.09 0.25
C GLU A 55 23.60 4.92 1.54
N SER A 56 23.46 5.85 2.49
CA SER A 56 24.15 5.77 3.79
C SER A 56 23.76 4.53 4.61
N LEU A 57 22.58 3.97 4.35
CA LEU A 57 22.04 2.79 5.03
C LEU A 57 22.22 1.51 4.19
N GLY A 58 23.04 1.56 3.13
CA GLY A 58 23.26 0.43 2.21
C GLY A 58 22.10 0.19 1.24
N GLY A 59 21.21 1.17 1.09
CA GLY A 59 20.14 1.19 0.10
C GLY A 59 20.60 1.78 -1.24
N HIS A 60 19.66 1.87 -2.18
CA HIS A 60 19.89 2.45 -3.50
C HIS A 60 18.62 3.08 -4.07
N LEU A 61 18.80 3.95 -5.06
CA LEU A 61 17.71 4.53 -5.84
C LEU A 61 17.02 3.45 -6.69
N ALA A 62 15.69 3.35 -6.58
CA ALA A 62 14.87 2.49 -7.42
C ALA A 62 14.20 3.27 -8.57
N GLY A 63 13.88 4.54 -8.35
CA GLY A 63 13.31 5.40 -9.38
C GLY A 63 13.15 6.85 -8.93
N ARG A 64 13.23 7.79 -9.86
CA ARG A 64 13.09 9.23 -9.60
C ARG A 64 12.21 9.87 -10.65
N LYS A 65 11.37 10.81 -10.21
CA LYS A 65 10.59 11.76 -11.01
C LYS A 65 10.74 13.15 -10.39
N ASP A 66 10.20 14.17 -11.04
CA ASP A 66 10.36 15.58 -10.64
C ASP A 66 9.91 15.84 -9.19
N GLN A 67 8.83 15.18 -8.76
CA GLN A 67 8.23 15.37 -7.44
C GLN A 67 8.11 14.06 -6.64
N SER A 68 8.73 12.97 -7.09
CA SER A 68 8.71 11.72 -6.33
C SER A 68 9.97 10.90 -6.50
N VAL A 69 10.31 10.15 -5.46
CA VAL A 69 11.47 9.28 -5.44
C VAL A 69 11.09 7.97 -4.77
N GLN A 70 11.64 6.89 -5.30
CA GLN A 70 11.51 5.54 -4.78
C GLN A 70 12.91 5.03 -4.47
N ILE A 71 13.12 4.60 -3.25
CA ILE A 71 14.38 4.04 -2.78
C ILE A 71 14.15 2.65 -2.21
N LYS A 72 15.14 1.79 -2.38
CA LYS A 72 15.20 0.49 -1.69
C LYS A 72 16.22 0.57 -0.59
N VAL A 73 15.85 0.10 0.59
CA VAL A 73 16.73 0.05 1.77
C VAL A 73 16.70 -1.35 2.38
N PRO A 74 17.80 -1.83 2.98
CA PRO A 74 17.77 -3.07 3.73
C PRO A 74 16.67 -3.04 4.79
N SER A 75 15.96 -4.15 4.94
CA SER A 75 14.82 -4.29 5.86
C SER A 75 15.15 -3.92 7.30
N ALA A 76 16.36 -4.25 7.76
CA ALA A 76 16.86 -3.84 9.07
C ALA A 76 16.97 -2.31 9.25
N GLY A 77 17.29 -1.58 8.16
CA GLY A 77 17.44 -0.12 8.15
C GLY A 77 16.15 0.64 7.83
N PHE A 78 15.04 -0.04 7.53
CA PHE A 78 13.79 0.58 7.07
C PHE A 78 13.27 1.65 8.05
N ARG A 79 13.19 1.30 9.33
CA ARG A 79 12.68 2.22 10.37
C ARG A 79 13.57 3.45 10.51
N GLU A 80 14.89 3.27 10.48
CA GLU A 80 15.85 4.37 10.58
C GLU A 80 15.78 5.28 9.36
N ALA A 81 15.72 4.70 8.16
CA ALA A 81 15.56 5.44 6.90
C ALA A 81 14.30 6.31 6.95
N MET A 82 13.18 5.73 7.38
CA MET A 82 11.90 6.44 7.51
C MET A 82 12.04 7.66 8.43
N THR A 83 12.57 7.49 9.64
CA THR A 83 12.73 8.59 10.61
C THR A 83 13.66 9.68 10.08
N LYS A 84 14.76 9.31 9.42
CA LYS A 84 15.69 10.28 8.80
C LYS A 84 15.01 11.07 7.69
N ILE A 85 14.22 10.42 6.83
CA ILE A 85 13.50 11.07 5.73
C ILE A 85 12.42 12.02 6.27
N GLU A 86 11.70 11.61 7.31
CA GLU A 86 10.68 12.45 7.96
C GLU A 86 11.27 13.75 8.52
N ALA A 87 12.51 13.71 9.01
CA ALA A 87 13.21 14.89 9.50
C ALA A 87 13.62 15.88 8.40
N LEU A 88 13.59 15.50 7.11
CA LEU A 88 14.01 16.36 6.00
C LEU A 88 12.94 17.38 5.57
N GLY A 89 11.69 17.22 5.98
CA GLY A 89 10.61 18.13 5.56
C GLY A 89 9.28 17.94 6.29
N GLY A 90 8.25 18.67 5.86
CA GLY A 90 6.92 18.62 6.47
C GLY A 90 6.14 17.39 6.00
N VAL A 91 6.02 16.36 6.84
CA VAL A 91 5.23 15.16 6.53
C VAL A 91 3.75 15.49 6.62
N VAL A 92 3.03 15.27 5.51
CA VAL A 92 1.57 15.45 5.41
C VAL A 92 0.83 14.14 5.56
N GLY A 93 1.45 13.05 5.12
CA GLY A 93 0.89 11.73 5.22
C GLY A 93 1.97 10.66 5.29
N ARG A 94 1.71 9.63 6.08
CA ARG A 94 2.57 8.47 6.24
C ARG A 94 1.71 7.22 6.20
N SER A 95 2.12 6.25 5.40
CA SER A 95 1.61 4.88 5.41
C SER A 95 2.78 3.92 5.52
N VAL A 96 2.64 2.90 6.36
CA VAL A 96 3.62 1.82 6.47
C VAL A 96 2.85 0.51 6.48
N THR A 97 3.21 -0.37 5.57
CA THR A 97 2.67 -1.72 5.48
C THR A 97 3.78 -2.71 5.82
N ALA A 98 3.43 -3.70 6.65
CA ALA A 98 4.30 -4.80 7.00
C ALA A 98 3.50 -6.09 6.76
N ASP A 99 3.83 -6.80 5.69
CA ASP A 99 3.17 -8.03 5.30
C ASP A 99 4.03 -9.22 5.74
N ASP A 100 3.53 -10.02 6.67
CA ASP A 100 4.16 -11.29 7.05
C ASP A 100 3.79 -12.36 6.03
N VAL A 101 4.78 -12.78 5.24
CA VAL A 101 4.64 -13.79 4.19
C VAL A 101 5.36 -15.09 4.57
N SER A 102 5.62 -15.31 5.86
CA SER A 102 6.33 -16.49 6.36
C SER A 102 5.60 -17.79 6.00
N GLU A 103 4.27 -17.81 6.12
CA GLU A 103 3.43 -18.97 5.78
C GLU A 103 3.50 -19.25 4.27
N GLU A 104 3.24 -18.24 3.43
CA GLU A 104 3.32 -18.39 1.97
C GLU A 104 4.72 -18.85 1.52
N PHE A 105 5.77 -18.27 2.08
CA PHE A 105 7.15 -18.64 1.76
C PHE A 105 7.42 -20.11 2.11
N HIS A 106 6.97 -20.56 3.29
CA HIS A 106 7.16 -21.94 3.71
C HIS A 106 6.38 -22.94 2.85
N ASP A 107 5.13 -22.63 2.53
CA ASP A 107 4.28 -23.48 1.70
C ASP A 107 4.90 -23.67 0.31
N LEU A 108 5.43 -22.59 -0.28
CA LEU A 108 6.14 -22.64 -1.55
C LEU A 108 7.44 -23.47 -1.48
N GLU A 109 8.19 -23.40 -0.37
CA GLU A 109 9.37 -24.27 -0.16
C GLU A 109 8.98 -25.75 -0.13
N VAL A 110 7.91 -26.09 0.58
CA VAL A 110 7.40 -27.46 0.69
C VAL A 110 6.92 -27.96 -0.69
N GLN A 111 6.15 -27.13 -1.40
CA GLN A 111 5.67 -27.45 -2.74
C GLN A 111 6.83 -27.66 -3.72
N LEU A 112 7.84 -26.78 -3.69
CA LEU A 112 9.05 -26.91 -4.51
C LEU A 112 9.77 -28.23 -4.24
N GLY A 113 9.93 -28.60 -2.95
CA GLY A 113 10.53 -29.87 -2.56
C GLY A 113 9.79 -31.08 -3.14
N ASN A 114 8.46 -31.06 -3.06
CA ASN A 114 7.60 -32.13 -3.59
C ASN A 114 7.67 -32.24 -5.13
N LEU A 115 7.69 -31.10 -5.83
CA LEU A 115 7.81 -31.07 -7.29
C LEU A 115 9.18 -31.55 -7.76
N ARG A 116 10.26 -31.17 -7.07
CA ARG A 116 11.61 -31.68 -7.37
C ARG A 116 11.70 -33.18 -7.18
N ALA A 117 11.13 -33.72 -6.09
CA ALA A 117 11.06 -35.17 -5.89
C ALA A 117 10.24 -35.87 -6.99
N THR A 118 9.13 -35.27 -7.42
CA THR A 118 8.33 -35.77 -8.55
C THR A 118 9.13 -35.77 -9.84
N ARG A 119 9.86 -34.70 -10.15
CA ARG A 119 10.73 -34.59 -11.32
C ARG A 119 11.79 -35.69 -11.32
N THR A 120 12.43 -35.96 -10.19
CA THR A 120 13.41 -37.05 -10.07
C THR A 120 12.78 -38.42 -10.38
N ARG A 121 11.60 -38.71 -9.84
CA ARG A 121 10.88 -39.97 -10.15
C ARG A 121 10.51 -40.08 -11.63
N LEU A 122 10.07 -38.99 -12.26
CA LEU A 122 9.79 -38.96 -13.70
C LEU A 122 11.05 -39.22 -14.52
N GLN A 123 12.20 -38.65 -14.14
CA GLN A 123 13.48 -38.93 -14.79
C GLN A 123 13.89 -40.41 -14.66
N GLU A 124 13.66 -41.03 -13.51
CA GLU A 124 13.88 -42.46 -13.31
C GLU A 124 12.96 -43.32 -14.20
N PHE A 125 11.70 -42.93 -14.38
CA PHE A 125 10.78 -43.62 -15.29
C PHE A 125 11.19 -43.46 -16.74
N LEU A 126 11.64 -42.26 -17.15
CA LEU A 126 12.15 -42.03 -18.50
C LEU A 126 13.35 -42.93 -18.80
N GLY A 127 14.27 -43.07 -17.84
CA GLY A 127 15.45 -43.94 -17.98
C GLY A 127 15.12 -45.44 -18.09
N LYS A 128 13.92 -45.86 -17.69
CA LYS A 128 13.43 -47.25 -17.77
C LYS A 128 12.47 -47.48 -18.94
N ALA A 129 12.01 -46.41 -19.60
CA ALA A 129 11.04 -46.51 -20.68
C ALA A 129 11.67 -47.15 -21.93
N THR A 130 10.95 -48.09 -22.55
CA THR A 130 11.40 -48.77 -23.78
C THR A 130 10.57 -48.37 -25.01
N GLY A 131 9.37 -47.83 -24.81
CA GLY A 131 8.47 -47.38 -25.87
C GLY A 131 8.56 -45.88 -26.12
N ILE A 132 8.56 -45.47 -27.39
CA ILE A 132 8.59 -44.04 -27.80
C ILE A 132 7.37 -43.29 -27.25
N ALA A 133 6.19 -43.93 -27.25
CA ALA A 133 4.97 -43.32 -26.72
C ALA A 133 5.07 -43.02 -25.20
N ASP A 134 5.67 -43.94 -24.44
CA ASP A 134 5.88 -43.76 -23.00
C ASP A 134 6.92 -42.67 -22.74
N MET A 135 8.01 -42.65 -23.52
CA MET A 135 9.02 -41.60 -23.43
C MET A 135 8.43 -40.21 -23.67
N LEU A 136 7.67 -40.04 -24.76
CA LEU A 136 7.04 -38.76 -25.08
C LEU A 136 6.05 -38.32 -24.00
N THR A 137 5.32 -39.26 -23.40
CA THR A 137 4.41 -38.99 -22.29
C THR A 137 5.16 -38.48 -21.05
N VAL A 138 6.26 -39.15 -20.68
CA VAL A 138 7.08 -38.74 -19.52
C VAL A 138 7.79 -37.41 -19.79
N GLU A 139 8.27 -37.17 -21.00
CA GLU A 139 8.85 -35.87 -21.40
C GLU A 139 7.83 -34.73 -21.26
N HIS A 140 6.59 -34.95 -21.71
CA HIS A 140 5.53 -33.95 -21.55
C HIS A 140 5.27 -33.61 -20.07
N GLU A 141 5.22 -34.62 -19.20
CA GLU A 141 5.06 -34.39 -17.76
C GLU A 141 6.29 -33.72 -17.14
N LEU A 142 7.51 -34.06 -17.59
CA LEU A 142 8.73 -33.39 -17.15
C LEU A 142 8.74 -31.90 -17.52
N GLU A 143 8.29 -31.55 -18.73
CA GLU A 143 8.13 -30.15 -19.13
C GLU A 143 7.10 -29.42 -18.25
N ARG A 144 5.96 -30.06 -17.98
CA ARG A 144 4.90 -29.48 -17.15
C ARG A 144 5.41 -29.22 -15.73
N VAL A 145 6.03 -30.22 -15.10
CA VAL A 145 6.61 -30.11 -13.74
C VAL A 145 7.75 -29.10 -13.72
N GLY A 146 8.59 -29.07 -14.76
CA GLY A 146 9.66 -28.07 -14.90
C GLY A 146 9.12 -26.64 -14.88
N LYS A 147 8.10 -26.35 -15.70
CA LYS A 147 7.46 -25.02 -15.72
C LYS A 147 6.84 -24.64 -14.38
N GLU A 148 6.32 -25.60 -13.63
CA GLU A 148 5.76 -25.36 -12.29
C GLU A 148 6.85 -25.03 -11.26
N ILE A 149 7.97 -25.77 -11.29
CA ILE A 149 9.16 -25.50 -10.49
C ILE A 149 9.67 -24.08 -10.76
N ASP A 150 9.87 -23.72 -12.03
CA ASP A 150 10.43 -22.40 -12.39
C ASP A 150 9.54 -21.25 -11.89
N ARG A 151 8.22 -21.42 -11.93
CA ARG A 151 7.26 -20.44 -11.39
C ARG A 151 7.38 -20.28 -9.88
N ILE A 152 7.47 -21.38 -9.15
CA ILE A 152 7.59 -21.36 -7.68
C ILE A 152 8.95 -20.80 -7.25
N GLU A 153 10.03 -21.17 -7.93
CA GLU A 153 11.36 -20.62 -7.68
C GLU A 153 11.37 -19.10 -7.92
N GLY A 154 10.77 -18.63 -9.00
CA GLY A 154 10.60 -17.20 -9.26
C GLY A 154 9.79 -16.48 -8.18
N ARG A 155 8.72 -17.11 -7.67
CA ARG A 155 7.91 -16.54 -6.57
C ARG A 155 8.70 -16.47 -5.26
N LEU A 156 9.41 -17.53 -4.89
CA LEU A 156 10.26 -17.56 -3.70
C LEU A 156 11.34 -16.47 -3.76
N GLU A 157 12.01 -16.32 -4.90
CA GLU A 157 13.05 -15.30 -5.07
C GLU A 157 12.48 -13.88 -4.97
N PHE A 158 11.29 -13.65 -5.54
CA PHE A 158 10.58 -12.39 -5.41
C PHE A 158 10.27 -12.05 -3.95
N LEU A 159 9.70 -12.99 -3.19
CA LEU A 159 9.39 -12.79 -1.76
C LEU A 159 10.66 -12.54 -0.95
N ARG A 160 11.72 -13.33 -1.18
CA ARG A 160 13.02 -13.16 -0.53
C ARG A 160 13.62 -11.79 -0.77
N THR A 161 13.66 -11.36 -2.02
CA THR A 161 14.20 -10.04 -2.40
C THR A 161 13.41 -8.92 -1.72
N ARG A 162 12.08 -9.00 -1.69
CA ARG A 162 11.22 -8.00 -1.04
C ARG A 162 11.30 -8.02 0.49
N ALA A 163 11.54 -9.18 1.10
CA ALA A 163 11.72 -9.27 2.54
C ALA A 163 13.09 -8.74 2.98
N THR A 164 14.10 -8.88 2.11
CA THR A 164 15.46 -8.38 2.36
C THR A 164 15.56 -6.88 2.13
N MET A 165 14.88 -6.37 1.09
CA MET A 165 14.91 -4.97 0.68
C MET A 165 13.51 -4.36 0.74
N SER A 166 13.34 -3.36 1.59
CA SER A 166 12.11 -2.61 1.75
C SER A 166 12.04 -1.43 0.78
N LEU A 167 10.85 -1.16 0.26
CA LEU A 167 10.61 -0.03 -0.65
C LEU A 167 10.07 1.17 0.14
N ILE A 168 10.68 2.33 -0.02
CA ILE A 168 10.16 3.60 0.48
C ILE A 168 9.87 4.50 -0.71
N SER A 169 8.61 4.91 -0.84
CA SER A 169 8.14 5.87 -1.84
C SER A 169 7.89 7.21 -1.17
N VAL A 170 8.55 8.26 -1.64
CA VAL A 170 8.35 9.62 -1.17
C VAL A 170 7.75 10.44 -2.31
N ALA A 171 6.57 11.00 -2.08
CA ALA A 171 5.94 11.97 -2.95
C ALA A 171 5.96 13.35 -2.30
N MET A 172 6.38 14.35 -3.06
CA MET A 172 6.49 15.72 -2.60
C MET A 172 5.47 16.61 -3.31
N SER A 173 4.92 17.58 -2.60
CA SER A 173 4.06 18.62 -3.18
C SER A 173 4.53 20.00 -2.73
N ALA A 174 4.35 21.00 -3.59
CA ALA A 174 4.61 22.38 -3.24
C ALA A 174 3.61 22.87 -2.19
N LYS A 175 4.07 23.60 -1.18
CA LYS A 175 3.17 24.26 -0.24
C LYS A 175 2.30 25.27 -0.99
N PRO A 176 0.98 25.33 -0.73
CA PRO A 176 0.15 26.37 -1.31
C PRO A 176 0.61 27.73 -0.77
N LYS A 177 1.06 28.60 -1.67
CA LYS A 177 1.36 30.00 -1.33
C LYS A 177 0.02 30.67 -1.04
N VAL A 178 -0.30 30.86 0.23
CA VAL A 178 -1.50 31.62 0.63
C VAL A 178 -1.37 33.01 0.01
N ALA A 179 -2.22 33.29 -0.98
CA ALA A 179 -2.36 34.64 -1.49
C ALA A 179 -2.76 35.52 -0.30
N ALA A 180 -2.02 36.61 -0.06
CA ALA A 180 -2.31 37.55 1.01
C ALA A 180 -3.81 37.90 1.00
N PRO A 181 -4.44 38.12 2.17
CA PRO A 181 -5.85 38.52 2.21
C PRO A 181 -6.01 39.73 1.29
N ILE A 182 -6.89 39.60 0.29
CA ILE A 182 -7.37 40.74 -0.48
C ILE A 182 -7.87 41.76 0.54
N VAL A 183 -7.10 42.83 0.73
CA VAL A 183 -7.59 44.01 1.45
C VAL A 183 -8.83 44.43 0.68
N ALA A 184 -10.01 44.26 1.29
CA ALA A 184 -11.26 44.71 0.70
C ALA A 184 -11.11 46.21 0.43
N THR A 185 -10.95 46.59 -0.83
CA THR A 185 -11.16 47.95 -1.30
C THR A 185 -12.56 48.36 -0.83
N PRO A 186 -12.76 49.54 -0.20
CA PRO A 186 -14.10 49.94 0.21
C PRO A 186 -15.02 49.90 -1.00
N THR A 187 -16.12 49.17 -0.85
CA THR A 187 -17.21 49.04 -1.83
C THR A 187 -17.55 50.41 -2.42
N PRO A 188 -17.59 50.60 -3.75
CA PRO A 188 -18.10 51.85 -4.31
C PRO A 188 -19.57 51.99 -3.88
N THR A 189 -19.86 53.05 -3.13
CA THR A 189 -21.22 53.41 -2.70
C THR A 189 -22.18 53.37 -3.89
N PRO A 190 -23.34 52.69 -3.79
CA PRO A 190 -24.30 52.70 -4.88
C PRO A 190 -24.81 54.13 -5.12
N PRO A 191 -24.98 54.57 -6.37
CA PRO A 191 -25.57 55.88 -6.65
C PRO A 191 -26.99 55.95 -6.07
N PRO A 192 -27.43 57.13 -5.60
CA PRO A 192 -28.75 57.30 -5.01
C PRO A 192 -29.86 56.87 -5.99
N PRO A 193 -30.96 56.29 -5.50
CA PRO A 193 -32.05 55.86 -6.38
C PRO A 193 -32.62 57.06 -7.13
N ALA A 194 -32.77 56.93 -8.45
CA ALA A 194 -33.47 57.92 -9.25
C ALA A 194 -34.88 58.15 -8.69
N ARG A 195 -35.24 59.41 -8.41
CA ARG A 195 -36.62 59.78 -8.01
C ARG A 195 -37.57 59.27 -9.09
N ARG A 196 -38.52 58.43 -8.70
CA ARG A 196 -39.64 58.05 -9.57
C ARG A 196 -40.35 59.34 -9.99
N ALA A 197 -40.31 59.67 -11.27
CA ALA A 197 -41.17 60.70 -11.83
C ALA A 197 -42.61 60.21 -11.67
N SER A 198 -43.43 60.97 -10.94
CA SER A 198 -44.87 60.77 -10.91
C SER A 198 -45.41 61.00 -12.32
N VAL A 199 -45.92 59.95 -12.94
CA VAL A 199 -46.67 60.05 -14.20
C VAL A 199 -48.04 60.62 -13.85
N ASP A 200 -48.29 61.86 -14.25
CA ASP A 200 -49.60 62.50 -14.14
C ASP A 200 -50.50 61.89 -15.22
N LEU A 201 -51.43 61.02 -14.81
CA LEU A 201 -52.37 60.38 -15.73
C LEU A 201 -53.64 61.23 -15.82
N PRO A 202 -54.11 61.60 -17.03
CA PRO A 202 -55.16 62.59 -17.21
C PRO A 202 -56.59 62.05 -17.03
N ILE A 203 -56.81 61.05 -16.17
CA ILE A 203 -58.14 60.42 -15.99
C ILE A 203 -58.47 60.22 -14.50
N PRO A 204 -59.54 60.86 -13.97
CA PRO A 204 -59.71 61.09 -12.53
C PRO A 204 -60.28 59.93 -11.70
N TRP A 205 -60.61 58.77 -12.27
CA TRP A 205 -61.37 57.72 -11.54
C TRP A 205 -60.54 56.51 -11.08
N VAL A 206 -59.25 56.41 -11.43
CA VAL A 206 -58.43 55.21 -11.12
C VAL A 206 -57.73 55.29 -9.74
N SER A 207 -57.81 56.41 -9.03
CA SER A 207 -57.22 56.59 -7.70
C SER A 207 -58.11 56.14 -6.52
N GLU A 208 -59.40 55.85 -6.74
CA GLU A 208 -60.33 55.45 -5.66
C GLU A 208 -60.55 53.94 -5.54
N LEU A 209 -60.08 53.15 -6.50
CA LEU A 209 -60.04 51.69 -6.38
C LEU A 209 -58.58 51.28 -6.23
N GLY A 210 -58.10 51.31 -4.97
CA GLY A 210 -56.81 50.78 -4.61
C GLY A 210 -56.57 49.44 -5.30
N ILE A 211 -55.43 49.30 -5.96
CA ILE A 211 -55.08 48.20 -6.86
C ILE A 211 -54.82 46.88 -6.07
N ASP A 212 -55.14 46.88 -4.77
CA ASP A 212 -54.82 45.85 -3.81
C ASP A 212 -55.60 44.52 -3.93
N PRO A 213 -56.80 44.39 -4.56
CA PRO A 213 -57.41 43.07 -4.67
C PRO A 213 -57.14 42.35 -6.00
N LEU A 214 -56.32 42.89 -6.92
CA LEU A 214 -56.06 42.23 -8.22
C LEU A 214 -54.89 41.22 -8.22
N MET A 215 -54.24 40.97 -7.09
CA MET A 215 -53.17 39.97 -6.96
C MET A 215 -53.51 38.81 -6.01
N SER A 216 -54.79 38.45 -5.83
CA SER A 216 -55.18 37.26 -5.05
C SER A 216 -55.99 36.21 -5.81
N LEU A 217 -55.85 36.13 -7.14
CA LEU A 217 -56.32 34.97 -7.91
C LEU A 217 -55.37 34.64 -9.07
N ARG A 218 -54.38 33.80 -8.79
CA ARG A 218 -54.14 32.65 -9.66
C ARG A 218 -53.48 31.51 -8.90
N LYS A 219 -54.22 30.40 -8.82
CA LYS A 219 -53.68 29.04 -8.75
C LYS A 219 -52.92 28.72 -10.03
#